data_AF-A0A090KXZ9-F1
#
_entry.id   AF-A0A090KXZ9-F1
#
_cell.length_a   1.000
_cell.length_b   1.000
_cell.length_c   1.000
_cell.angle_alpha   90.00
_cell.angle_beta   90.00
_cell.angle_gamma   90.00
#
_symmetry.space_group_name_H-M   'P 1'
#
loop_
_entity.id
_entity.type
_entity.pdbx_description
1 polymer ?
#
loop_
_entity_poly.entity_id
_entity_poly.type
_entity_poly.pdbx_seq_one_letter_code
_entity_poly.pdbx_strand_id
1 'polypeptide(L)'
;MWIIIILFFIFIILNSLRKKVYGRKIYEERNEKAIVVTGCDTDIGHELALKFASQSKTVFAACRTRKGIEELEREGKQFKGKVHAFIMSVDTMKVIRKIINVSRKY
;
A
#
# COMPACT_ATOMS: atom_id res chain seq x y z
N MET A 1 23.99 -43.81 -19.84
CA MET A 1 23.14 -42.77 -20.48
C MET A 1 21.88 -42.45 -19.66
N TRP A 2 21.06 -43.43 -19.28
CA TRP A 2 19.82 -43.20 -18.51
C TRP A 2 20.00 -42.51 -17.14
N ILE A 3 21.06 -42.85 -16.41
CA ILE A 3 21.38 -42.23 -15.11
C ILE A 3 21.58 -40.71 -15.24
N ILE A 4 22.23 -40.27 -16.32
CA ILE A 4 22.50 -38.84 -16.58
C ILE A 4 21.18 -38.10 -16.86
N ILE A 5 20.25 -38.74 -17.57
CA ILE A 5 18.93 -38.19 -17.88
C ILE A 5 18.09 -38.04 -16.61
N ILE A 6 18.10 -39.04 -15.73
CA ILE A 6 17.36 -39.00 -14.45
C ILE A 6 17.90 -37.89 -13.55
N LEU A 7 19.22 -37.73 -13.45
CA LEU A 7 19.84 -36.66 -12.67
C LEU A 7 19.47 -35.26 -13.22
N PHE A 8 19.40 -35.11 -14.54
CA PHE A 8 19.01 -33.86 -15.19
C PHE A 8 17.54 -33.49 -14.90
N PHE A 9 16.62 -34.45 -14.97
CA PHE A 9 15.21 -34.22 -14.62
C PHE A 9 15.03 -33.88 -13.14
N ILE A 10 15.73 -34.58 -12.24
CA ILE A 10 15.73 -34.27 -10.80
C ILE A 10 16.22 -32.84 -10.57
N PHE A 11 17.30 -32.42 -11.25
CA PHE A 11 17.83 -31.06 -11.15
C PHE A 11 16.81 -29.99 -11.61
N ILE A 12 16.11 -30.24 -12.73
CA ILE A 12 15.05 -29.34 -13.22
C ILE A 12 13.90 -29.24 -12.21
N ILE A 13 13.44 -30.36 -11.67
CA ILE A 13 12.35 -30.41 -10.68
C ILE A 13 12.76 -29.66 -9.41
N LEU A 14 13.96 -29.89 -8.89
CA LEU A 14 14.49 -29.19 -7.73
C LEU A 14 14.59 -27.67 -7.96
N ASN A 15 15.04 -27.23 -9.14
CA ASN A 15 15.09 -25.80 -9.47
C ASN A 15 13.69 -25.17 -9.62
N SER A 16 12.73 -25.89 -10.19
CA SER A 16 11.35 -25.42 -10.32
C SER A 16 10.67 -25.29 -8.95
N LEU A 17 10.91 -26.27 -8.05
CA LEU A 17 10.43 -26.23 -6.67
C LEU A 17 11.14 -25.13 -5.86
N ARG A 18 12.47 -24.98 -6.00
CA ARG A 18 13.21 -23.87 -5.39
C ARG A 18 12.67 -22.52 -5.84
N LYS A 19 12.41 -22.31 -7.13
CA LYS A 19 11.83 -21.05 -7.63
C LYS A 19 10.44 -20.78 -7.04
N LYS A 20 9.65 -21.83 -6.80
CA LYS A 20 8.31 -21.71 -6.18
C LYS A 20 8.35 -21.47 -4.66
N VAL A 21 9.36 -22.01 -3.96
CA VAL A 21 9.54 -21.85 -2.50
C VAL A 21 10.31 -20.57 -2.15
N TYR A 22 11.42 -20.29 -2.83
CA TYR A 22 12.23 -19.07 -2.64
C TYR A 22 11.59 -17.84 -3.30
N GLY A 23 10.88 -17.99 -4.42
CA GLY A 23 10.13 -16.89 -5.04
C GLY A 23 8.92 -16.42 -4.23
N ARG A 24 8.58 -17.10 -3.13
CA ARG A 24 7.50 -16.73 -2.21
C ARG A 24 8.00 -16.13 -0.89
N LYS A 25 9.30 -16.08 -0.63
CA LYS A 25 9.85 -15.79 0.71
C LYS A 25 10.25 -14.34 0.97
N ILE A 26 9.61 -13.37 0.29
CA ILE A 26 9.64 -11.94 0.65
C ILE A 26 8.23 -11.36 0.56
N TYR A 27 7.28 -11.92 1.31
CA TYR A 27 6.01 -11.22 1.61
C TYR A 27 5.42 -11.77 2.92
N GLU A 28 6.25 -11.97 3.93
CA GLU A 28 5.80 -12.15 5.31
C GLU A 28 6.29 -10.99 6.15
N GLU A 29 5.51 -9.91 6.12
CA GLU A 29 4.95 -9.39 7.36
C GLU A 29 3.56 -8.86 6.99
N ARG A 30 2.51 -9.59 7.41
CA ARG A 30 1.10 -9.21 7.22
C ARG A 30 0.70 -8.06 8.15
N ASN A 31 1.63 -7.13 8.41
CA ASN A 31 1.30 -5.77 8.75
C ASN A 31 0.82 -5.15 7.45
N GLU A 32 -0.49 -5.09 7.23
CA GLU A 32 -1.06 -4.22 6.21
C GLU A 32 -0.63 -2.78 6.54
N LYS A 33 0.54 -2.38 6.03
CA LYS A 33 1.11 -1.06 6.28
C LYS A 33 0.13 -0.04 5.73
N ALA A 34 -0.42 0.77 6.62
CA ALA A 34 -1.18 1.94 6.24
C ALA A 34 -0.22 3.02 5.72
N ILE A 35 -0.67 3.78 4.73
CA ILE A 35 0.10 4.83 4.09
C ILE A 35 -0.48 6.16 4.50
N VAL A 36 0.35 7.06 5.01
CA VAL A 36 -0.06 8.44 5.30
C VAL A 36 0.46 9.32 4.19
N VAL A 37 -0.42 10.11 3.59
CA VAL A 37 -0.06 11.12 2.58
C VAL A 37 -0.51 12.48 3.08
N THR A 38 0.35 13.48 2.97
CA THR A 38 0.04 14.88 3.33
C THR A 38 0.01 15.75 2.09
N GLY A 39 -0.78 16.83 2.11
CA GLY A 39 -0.89 17.72 0.96
C GLY A 39 -1.70 17.09 -0.17
N CYS A 40 -2.82 16.44 0.17
CA CYS A 40 -3.62 15.66 -0.78
C CYS A 40 -4.76 16.46 -1.44
N ASP A 41 -4.78 17.79 -1.29
CA ASP A 41 -5.81 18.63 -1.91
C ASP A 41 -5.74 18.58 -3.44
N THR A 42 -4.53 18.62 -4.01
CA THR A 42 -4.33 18.66 -5.47
C THR A 42 -3.09 17.88 -5.91
N ASP A 43 -3.02 17.61 -7.21
CA ASP A 43 -1.83 17.15 -7.95
C ASP A 43 -1.19 15.88 -7.36
N ILE A 44 0.08 15.98 -6.97
CA ILE A 44 0.93 14.83 -6.63
C ILE A 44 0.41 14.10 -5.40
N GLY A 45 0.04 14.82 -4.34
CA GLY A 45 -0.44 14.20 -3.11
C GLY A 45 -1.77 13.47 -3.33
N HIS A 46 -2.64 14.06 -4.15
CA HIS A 46 -3.92 13.48 -4.54
C HIS A 46 -3.73 12.19 -5.34
N GLU A 47 -2.99 12.26 -6.45
CA GLU A 47 -2.68 11.11 -7.31
C GLU A 47 -1.93 10.01 -6.57
N LEU A 48 -1.02 10.36 -5.67
CA LEU A 48 -0.27 9.41 -4.87
C LEU A 48 -1.20 8.64 -3.91
N ALA A 49 -2.15 9.32 -3.28
CA ALA A 49 -3.13 8.69 -2.41
C ALA A 49 -4.03 7.70 -3.19
N LEU A 50 -4.53 8.09 -4.37
CA LEU A 50 -5.32 7.22 -5.23
C LEU A 50 -4.50 6.03 -5.77
N LYS A 51 -3.24 6.25 -6.14
CA LYS A 51 -2.33 5.19 -6.59
C LYS A 51 -2.11 4.13 -5.52
N PHE A 52 -2.00 4.51 -4.26
CA PHE A 52 -1.88 3.53 -3.18
C PHE A 52 -3.20 2.81 -2.89
N ALA A 53 -4.33 3.51 -2.99
CA ALA A 53 -5.64 2.88 -2.87
C ALA A 53 -5.89 1.83 -3.97
N SER A 54 -5.47 2.11 -5.22
CA SER A 54 -5.57 1.17 -6.34
C SER A 54 -4.72 -0.10 -6.13
N GLN A 55 -3.64 0.00 -5.34
CA GLN A 55 -2.82 -1.12 -4.89
C GLN A 55 -3.41 -1.86 -3.66
N SER A 56 -4.70 -1.65 -3.37
CA SER A 56 -5.43 -2.24 -2.24
C SER A 56 -4.82 -1.89 -0.87
N LYS A 57 -4.19 -0.73 -0.72
CA LYS A 57 -3.65 -0.23 0.55
C LYS A 57 -4.65 0.68 1.26
N THR A 58 -4.59 0.71 2.59
CA THR A 58 -5.28 1.72 3.40
C THR A 58 -4.46 3.00 3.41
N VAL A 59 -5.09 4.11 3.05
CA VAL A 59 -4.46 5.43 2.89
C VAL A 59 -5.13 6.42 3.83
N PHE A 60 -4.35 7.08 4.66
CA PHE A 60 -4.74 8.22 5.50
C PHE A 60 -4.27 9.50 4.82
N ALA A 61 -5.20 10.25 4.22
CA ALA A 61 -4.89 11.42 3.41
C ALA A 61 -5.18 12.71 4.17
N ALA A 62 -4.16 13.54 4.36
CA ALA A 62 -4.30 14.83 5.01
C ALA A 62 -4.48 15.94 3.96
N CYS A 63 -5.67 16.52 3.98
CA CYS A 63 -6.13 17.59 3.09
C CYS A 63 -6.22 18.91 3.87
N ARG A 64 -5.94 20.04 3.22
CA ARG A 64 -6.08 21.38 3.78
C ARG A 64 -7.51 21.92 3.62
N THR A 65 -8.27 21.43 2.64
CA THR A 65 -9.65 21.89 2.35
C THR A 65 -10.67 20.76 2.44
N ARG A 66 -11.92 21.10 2.74
CA ARG A 66 -13.05 20.13 2.69
C ARG A 66 -13.30 19.63 1.29
N LYS A 67 -13.17 20.50 0.29
CA LYS A 67 -13.29 20.14 -1.13
C LYS A 67 -12.31 19.02 -1.50
N GLY A 68 -11.03 19.15 -1.11
CA GLY A 68 -10.02 18.11 -1.35
C GLY A 68 -10.33 16.77 -0.66
N ILE A 69 -10.97 16.78 0.51
CA ILE A 69 -11.45 15.56 1.18
C ILE A 69 -12.54 14.89 0.35
N GLU A 70 -13.58 15.65 -0.01
CA GLU A 70 -14.74 15.14 -0.73
C GLU A 70 -14.36 14.57 -2.10
N GLU A 71 -13.50 15.27 -2.85
CA GLU A 71 -13.00 14.82 -4.14
C GLU A 71 -12.20 13.52 -4.00
N LEU A 72 -11.23 13.49 -3.08
CA LEU A 72 -10.35 12.35 -2.89
C LEU A 72 -11.10 11.11 -2.38
N GLU A 73 -12.07 11.25 -1.47
CA GLU A 73 -12.89 10.13 -1.01
C GLU A 73 -13.85 9.64 -2.10
N ARG A 74 -14.45 10.55 -2.87
CA ARG A 74 -15.33 10.21 -4.00
C ARG A 74 -14.57 9.38 -5.02
N GLU A 75 -13.35 9.79 -5.37
CA GLU A 75 -12.52 9.09 -6.34
C GLU A 75 -11.92 7.82 -5.75
N GLY A 76 -11.54 7.82 -4.48
CA GLY A 76 -11.02 6.65 -3.78
C GLY A 76 -11.99 5.47 -3.70
N LYS A 77 -13.31 5.71 -3.71
CA LYS A 77 -14.36 4.66 -3.63
C LYS A 77 -14.29 3.63 -4.75
N GLN A 78 -13.69 3.95 -5.89
CA GLN A 78 -13.56 3.02 -7.01
C GLN A 78 -12.52 1.93 -6.76
N PHE A 79 -11.66 2.09 -5.75
CA PHE A 79 -10.57 1.16 -5.46
C PHE A 79 -10.90 0.23 -4.29
N LYS A 80 -10.24 -0.94 -4.29
CA LYS A 80 -10.36 -1.90 -3.18
C LYS A 80 -9.67 -1.40 -1.89
N GLY A 81 -8.65 -0.57 -2.03
CA GLY A 81 -8.00 0.11 -0.90
C GLY A 81 -8.91 1.17 -0.30
N LYS A 82 -8.76 1.45 1.00
CA LYS A 82 -9.57 2.45 1.70
C LYS A 82 -8.84 3.78 1.73
N VAL A 83 -9.53 4.86 1.38
CA VAL A 83 -9.03 6.22 1.57
C VAL A 83 -9.79 6.86 2.74
N HIS A 84 -9.05 7.30 3.75
CA HIS A 84 -9.55 8.03 4.90
C HIS A 84 -8.97 9.45 4.83
N ALA A 85 -9.74 10.38 4.25
CA ALA A 85 -9.29 11.76 4.12
C ALA A 85 -9.73 12.58 5.33
N PHE A 86 -8.88 13.49 5.79
CA PHE A 86 -9.18 14.34 6.94
C PHE A 86 -8.52 15.70 6.84
N ILE A 87 -9.17 16.68 7.48
CA ILE A 87 -8.70 18.06 7.47
C ILE A 87 -7.45 18.19 8.36
N MET A 88 -6.37 18.72 7.81
CA MET A 88 -5.13 18.97 8.53
C MET A 88 -4.33 20.08 7.87
N SER A 89 -3.85 21.00 8.69
CA SER A 89 -2.82 21.96 8.31
C SER A 89 -1.49 21.49 8.89
N VAL A 90 -0.43 21.50 8.07
CA VAL A 90 0.88 20.91 8.39
C VAL A 90 1.84 21.92 9.06
N ASP A 91 1.30 23.05 9.50
CA ASP A 91 2.03 24.20 10.05
C ASP A 91 2.48 24.02 11.51
N THR A 92 2.04 22.97 12.21
CA THR A 92 2.36 22.77 13.65
C THR A 92 2.84 21.35 13.96
N MET A 93 3.76 21.18 14.92
CA MET A 93 4.19 19.88 15.50
C MET A 93 3.04 18.97 15.98
N LYS A 94 1.80 19.46 16.09
CA LYS A 94 0.59 18.69 16.43
C LYS A 94 0.17 17.69 15.34
N VAL A 95 0.71 17.82 14.13
CA VAL A 95 0.43 16.97 12.95
C VAL A 95 0.60 15.48 13.25
N ILE A 96 1.76 15.08 13.79
CA ILE A 96 2.07 13.67 14.06
C ILE A 96 1.04 13.07 15.02
N ARG A 97 0.70 13.78 16.10
CA ARG A 97 -0.26 13.30 17.10
C ARG A 97 -1.67 13.17 16.51
N LYS A 98 -2.07 14.10 15.64
CA LYS A 98 -3.37 14.04 14.96
C LYS A 98 -3.44 12.83 14.02
N ILE A 99 -2.40 12.59 13.22
CA ILE A 99 -2.32 11.42 12.34
C ILE A 99 -2.42 10.13 13.16
N ILE A 100 -1.65 9.99 14.24
CA ILE A 100 -1.69 8.81 15.12
C ILE A 100 -3.11 8.59 15.68
N ASN A 101 -3.77 9.65 16.13
CA ASN A 101 -5.12 9.54 16.68
C ASN A 101 -6.16 9.16 15.62
N VAL A 102 -6.06 9.70 14.41
CA VAL A 102 -6.95 9.34 13.30
C VAL A 102 -6.69 7.90 12.89
N SER A 103 -5.44 7.50 12.70
CA SER A 103 -5.08 6.14 12.30
C SER A 103 -5.48 5.07 13.32
N ARG A 104 -5.56 5.41 14.61
CA ARG A 104 -6.08 4.48 15.64
C ARG A 104 -7.60 4.24 15.59
N LYS A 105 -8.36 5.09 14.88
CA LYS A 105 -9.83 5.00 14.82
C LYS A 105 -10.31 3.97 13.77
N TYR A 106 -9.43 3.54 12.87
CA TYR A 106 -9.73 2.69 11.72
C TYR A 106 -8.90 1.41 11.75
#